data_AF-A0A3M1PX66-F1
#
_entry.id   AF-A0A3M1PX66-F1
#
_cell.length_a   1.000
_cell.length_b   1.000
_cell.length_c   1.000
_cell.angle_alpha   90.00
_cell.angle_beta   90.00
_cell.angle_gamma   90.00
#
_symmetry.space_group_name_H-M   'P 1'
#
loop_
_entity.id
_entity.type
_entity.pdbx_description
1 polymer ?
#
loop_
_entity_poly.entity_id
_entity_poly.type
_entity_poly.pdbx_seq_one_letter_code
_entity_poly.pdbx_strand_id
1 'polypeptide(L)'
;MRPAATGRRTRGPSLDAPGLALFAPHRPEVAAAVAFGEGPPALVVALGGETERDRARARGIDTPDVPVVALGSVLRLLFGVVTRDDPLRAAERLGVAHVEDDTPAGRARVVEATWLRLTGDLADEGIADLGALDALCEARVEPAAFEGRAFGPADLEALDEAPGTYVFEDRHGDALYVGQSCCLRRRVASYFWGPPRDEKDRAIRNDAFSLSARTVDTALDARITEAALIARRRPALNRQRRVLGEGPAEDGILLVPGPRRFAAFVLRAGRLAGRFATAGGTGHARRMARRACAALTSPGTAPDTPGARRAAALCEGWRRTHPGLAWLTLADRGSAGAIEEAIAGAVAEWQVAIRRAGQASSGDQR
;
A
#
# COMPACT_ATOMS: atom_id res chain seq x y z
N MET A 1 2.55 -11.25 37.39
CA MET A 1 3.98 -10.89 37.26
C MET A 1 4.45 -11.37 35.89
N ARG A 2 4.57 -10.46 34.92
CA ARG A 2 5.04 -10.78 33.55
C ARG A 2 6.58 -10.75 33.53
N PRO A 3 7.28 -11.72 32.91
CA PRO A 3 8.72 -11.61 32.71
C PRO A 3 9.01 -10.75 31.48
N ALA A 4 10.00 -9.86 31.61
CA ALA A 4 10.47 -8.98 30.54
C ALA A 4 11.33 -9.77 29.54
N ALA A 5 10.95 -9.73 28.26
CA ALA A 5 11.76 -10.25 27.16
C ALA A 5 12.72 -9.14 26.68
N THR A 6 13.94 -9.15 27.20
CA THR A 6 15.06 -8.29 26.76
C THR A 6 15.74 -8.89 25.52
N GLY A 7 15.17 -8.63 24.34
CA GLY A 7 15.92 -8.63 23.09
C GLY A 7 16.27 -7.18 22.76
N ARG A 8 17.54 -6.88 22.47
CA ARG A 8 17.98 -5.55 22.01
C ARG A 8 17.27 -5.25 20.68
N ARG A 9 16.15 -4.54 20.74
CA ARG A 9 15.44 -4.01 19.56
C ARG A 9 16.27 -2.86 19.00
N THR A 10 16.52 -2.86 17.71
CA THR A 10 17.14 -1.72 17.00
C THR A 10 16.21 -0.51 17.17
N ARG A 11 16.66 0.54 17.85
CA ARG A 11 15.86 1.77 18.03
C ARG A 11 15.70 2.45 16.68
N GLY A 12 14.46 2.60 16.22
CA GLY A 12 14.14 3.42 15.04
C GLY A 12 14.21 4.92 15.36
N PRO A 13 13.90 5.82 14.41
CA PRO A 13 13.78 7.24 14.72
C PRO A 13 12.67 7.48 15.75
N SER A 14 12.86 8.50 16.59
CA SER A 14 11.92 8.87 17.65
C SER A 14 10.58 9.31 17.08
N LEU A 15 9.48 9.01 17.77
CA LEU A 15 8.14 9.40 17.32
C LEU A 15 7.86 10.90 17.46
N ASP A 16 8.60 11.57 18.37
CA ASP A 16 8.56 13.01 18.64
C ASP A 16 9.68 13.79 17.91
N ALA A 17 10.37 13.18 16.94
CA ALA A 17 11.47 13.81 16.23
C ALA A 17 11.04 15.11 15.55
N PRO A 18 11.87 16.17 15.59
CA PRO A 18 11.56 17.43 14.94
C PRO A 18 11.53 17.24 13.42
N GLY A 19 10.50 17.76 12.78
CA GLY A 19 10.23 17.64 11.35
C GLY A 19 9.18 16.58 11.06
N LEU A 20 7.90 16.91 11.27
CA LEU A 20 6.79 16.10 10.80
C LEU A 20 6.40 16.56 9.40
N ALA A 21 6.42 15.70 8.38
CA ALA A 21 5.79 16.01 7.09
C ALA A 21 4.35 15.49 7.12
N LEU A 22 3.38 16.40 7.07
CA LEU A 22 1.97 16.08 7.19
C LEU A 22 1.22 16.26 5.89
N PHE A 23 0.48 15.22 5.54
CA PHE A 23 -0.44 15.25 4.42
C PHE A 23 -1.84 15.07 4.96
N ALA A 24 -2.69 16.03 4.59
CA ALA A 24 -4.09 15.94 4.87
C ALA A 24 -4.89 15.99 3.57
N PRO A 25 -5.93 15.13 3.45
CA PRO A 25 -6.75 15.10 2.26
C PRO A 25 -7.82 16.20 2.30
N HIS A 26 -7.92 17.02 1.24
CA HIS A 26 -9.23 17.43 0.72
C HIS A 26 -9.19 17.91 -0.74
N ARG A 27 -10.02 17.28 -1.59
CA ARG A 27 -10.22 17.53 -3.04
C ARG A 27 -8.95 17.49 -3.92
N PRO A 28 -9.08 17.33 -5.26
CA PRO A 28 -7.95 17.01 -6.15
C PRO A 28 -6.83 18.06 -6.19
N GLU A 29 -7.08 19.27 -5.69
CA GLU A 29 -6.40 20.50 -6.08
C GLU A 29 -5.38 21.03 -5.07
N VAL A 30 -5.37 20.60 -3.79
CA VAL A 30 -4.45 21.19 -2.81
C VAL A 30 -3.97 20.14 -1.80
N ALA A 31 -2.81 19.56 -2.05
CA ALA A 31 -2.02 18.89 -1.03
C ALA A 31 -0.87 19.84 -0.63
N ALA A 32 -0.47 19.82 0.64
CA ALA A 32 0.64 20.60 1.14
C ALA A 32 1.57 19.66 1.92
N ALA A 33 2.88 19.80 1.73
CA ALA A 33 3.86 19.30 2.68
C ALA A 33 4.12 20.43 3.68
N VAL A 34 3.84 20.19 4.95
CA VAL A 34 4.22 21.09 6.02
C VAL A 34 5.24 20.36 6.85
N ALA A 35 6.44 20.93 6.99
CA ALA A 35 7.46 20.46 7.91
C ALA A 35 7.26 21.16 9.25
N PHE A 36 7.16 20.40 10.33
CA PHE A 36 6.97 20.94 11.68
C PHE A 36 8.18 20.67 12.56
N GLY A 37 8.85 21.71 13.07
CA GLY A 37 10.04 21.61 13.92
C GLY A 37 11.34 22.07 13.23
N GLU A 38 12.46 22.04 13.96
CA GLU A 38 13.77 22.45 13.45
C GLU A 38 14.57 21.26 12.88
N GLY A 39 15.06 21.38 11.64
CA GLY A 39 15.91 20.38 10.99
C GLY A 39 15.20 19.52 9.92
N PRO A 40 15.94 18.61 9.25
CA PRO A 40 15.36 17.73 8.24
C PRO A 40 14.43 16.70 8.89
N PRO A 41 13.25 16.44 8.29
CA PRO A 41 12.27 15.52 8.85
C PRO A 41 12.80 14.09 8.90
N ALA A 42 12.74 13.47 10.08
CA ALA A 42 13.11 12.07 10.28
C ALA A 42 11.96 11.08 9.99
N LEU A 43 10.73 11.59 9.91
CA LEU A 43 9.51 10.81 9.71
C LEU A 43 8.44 11.61 8.95
N VAL A 44 7.68 10.93 8.11
CA VAL A 44 6.42 11.44 7.54
C VAL A 44 5.25 10.84 8.30
N VAL A 45 4.30 11.65 8.75
CA VAL A 45 3.03 11.15 9.30
C VAL A 45 1.90 11.57 8.38
N ALA A 46 1.18 10.59 7.85
CA ALA A 46 0.07 10.83 6.95
C ALA A 46 -1.15 10.06 7.43
N LEU A 47 -2.34 10.59 7.20
CA LEU A 47 -3.57 9.91 7.60
C LEU A 47 -3.72 8.56 6.87
N GLY A 48 -3.38 8.54 5.57
CA GLY A 48 -3.39 7.38 4.69
C GLY A 48 -2.04 6.68 4.47
N GLY A 49 -0.96 7.16 5.12
CA GLY A 49 0.38 6.60 4.98
C GLY A 49 0.98 6.74 3.58
N GLU A 50 1.65 5.69 3.09
CA GLU A 50 2.39 5.69 1.82
C GLU A 50 1.55 6.12 0.61
N THR A 51 0.30 5.65 0.53
CA THR A 51 -0.58 6.02 -0.60
C THR A 51 -0.86 7.52 -0.63
N GLU A 52 -0.79 8.19 0.51
CA GLU A 52 -0.94 9.64 0.58
C GLU A 52 0.33 10.38 0.19
N ARG A 53 1.51 9.87 0.58
CA ARG A 53 2.80 10.37 0.12
C ARG A 53 2.95 10.22 -1.41
N ASP A 54 2.57 9.08 -1.96
CA ASP A 54 2.60 8.83 -3.41
C ASP A 54 1.71 9.83 -4.16
N ARG A 55 0.53 10.14 -3.61
CA ARG A 55 -0.39 11.15 -4.14
C ARG A 55 0.16 12.58 -4.02
N ALA A 56 1.01 12.86 -3.04
CA ALA A 56 1.66 14.17 -2.88
C ALA A 56 2.81 14.34 -3.87
N ARG A 57 3.72 13.36 -3.97
CA ARG A 57 4.82 13.31 -4.95
C ARG A 57 4.30 13.45 -6.38
N ALA A 58 3.21 12.75 -6.67
CA ALA A 58 2.45 12.83 -7.91
C ALA A 58 2.04 14.27 -8.33
N ARG A 59 1.85 15.17 -7.36
CA ARG A 59 1.43 16.56 -7.60
C ARG A 59 2.61 17.55 -7.58
N GLY A 60 3.85 17.05 -7.61
CA GLY A 60 5.04 17.89 -7.55
C GLY A 60 5.32 18.45 -6.15
N ILE A 61 4.69 17.90 -5.12
CA ILE A 61 5.00 18.26 -3.73
C ILE A 61 6.23 17.46 -3.33
N ASP A 62 7.29 18.17 -2.97
CA ASP A 62 8.49 17.54 -2.45
C ASP A 62 8.19 16.89 -1.10
N THR A 63 8.58 15.64 -0.96
CA THR A 63 8.37 14.88 0.27
C THR A 63 9.66 14.15 0.62
N PRO A 64 10.12 14.26 1.87
CA PRO A 64 11.37 13.64 2.30
C PRO A 64 11.32 12.11 2.12
N ASP A 65 12.45 11.53 1.74
CA ASP A 65 12.59 10.08 1.58
C ASP A 65 12.94 9.40 2.92
N VAL A 66 12.01 9.56 3.86
CA VAL A 66 12.09 9.00 5.22
C VAL A 66 10.90 8.09 5.49
N PRO A 67 10.91 7.28 6.56
CA PRO A 67 9.80 6.38 6.87
C PRO A 67 8.46 7.10 6.95
N VAL A 68 7.37 6.42 6.59
CA VAL A 68 6.01 6.97 6.63
C VAL A 68 5.16 6.19 7.63
N VAL A 69 4.62 6.89 8.61
CA VAL A 69 3.61 6.35 9.50
C VAL A 69 2.22 6.71 8.97
N ALA A 70 1.40 5.68 8.84
CA ALA A 70 -0.03 5.84 8.61
C ALA A 70 -0.73 6.11 9.95
N LEU A 71 -0.95 7.37 10.32
CA LEU A 71 -1.66 7.77 11.54
C LEU A 71 -3.01 7.04 11.64
N GLY A 72 -3.76 6.98 10.54
CA GLY A 72 -5.04 6.27 10.50
C GLY A 72 -4.92 4.76 10.74
N SER A 73 -3.74 4.15 10.52
CA SER A 73 -3.49 2.74 10.85
C SER A 73 -3.16 2.57 12.34
N VAL A 74 -2.36 3.47 12.92
CA VAL A 74 -2.03 3.46 14.35
C VAL A 74 -3.29 3.70 15.18
N LEU A 75 -4.09 4.70 14.83
CA LEU A 75 -5.35 5.00 15.51
C LEU A 75 -6.38 3.88 15.37
N ARG A 76 -6.40 3.22 14.22
CA ARG A 76 -7.26 2.06 14.01
C ARG A 76 -6.82 0.88 14.88
N LEU A 77 -5.51 0.65 14.97
CA LEU A 77 -4.94 -0.44 15.75
C LEU A 77 -5.23 -0.27 17.25
N LEU A 78 -4.99 0.94 17.78
CA LEU A 78 -5.02 1.18 19.22
C LEU A 78 -6.39 1.60 19.74
N PHE A 79 -7.16 2.32 18.93
CA PHE A 79 -8.41 2.95 19.39
C PHE A 79 -9.63 2.56 18.55
N GLY A 80 -9.48 1.67 17.56
CA GLY A 80 -10.56 1.24 16.68
C GLY A 80 -11.09 2.34 15.75
N VAL A 81 -10.38 3.46 15.61
CA VAL A 81 -10.86 4.62 14.85
C VAL A 81 -10.73 4.37 13.36
N VAL A 82 -11.82 4.64 12.64
CA VAL A 82 -11.80 4.69 11.18
C VAL A 82 -11.96 6.14 10.74
N THR A 83 -10.84 6.74 10.33
CA THR A 83 -10.76 8.16 9.97
C THR A 83 -11.38 8.49 8.61
N ARG A 84 -11.46 7.52 7.68
CA ARG A 84 -12.04 7.69 6.32
C ARG A 84 -11.55 8.95 5.58
N ASP A 85 -10.24 9.20 5.62
CA ASP A 85 -9.63 10.39 5.03
C ASP A 85 -10.14 11.71 5.66
N ASP A 86 -10.61 11.68 6.91
CA ASP A 86 -10.98 12.88 7.67
C ASP A 86 -10.14 12.95 8.96
N PRO A 87 -9.19 13.89 9.06
CA PRO A 87 -8.34 14.03 10.25
C PRO A 87 -9.11 14.56 11.47
N LEU A 88 -10.27 15.22 11.28
CA LEU A 88 -11.07 15.73 12.40
C LEU A 88 -11.57 14.59 13.28
N ARG A 89 -12.02 13.48 12.67
CA ARG A 89 -12.41 12.26 13.41
C ARG A 89 -11.30 11.67 14.26
N ALA A 90 -10.05 11.84 13.81
CA ALA A 90 -8.88 11.39 14.54
C ALA A 90 -8.66 12.27 15.78
N ALA A 91 -8.72 13.58 15.59
CA ALA A 91 -8.60 14.58 16.64
C ALA A 91 -9.71 14.47 17.69
N GLU A 92 -10.98 14.39 17.27
CA GLU A 92 -12.15 14.22 18.13
C GLU A 92 -12.02 13.00 19.05
N ARG A 93 -11.56 11.86 18.50
CA ARG A 93 -11.39 10.64 19.30
C ARG A 93 -10.38 10.85 20.43
N LEU A 94 -9.28 11.52 20.13
CA LEU A 94 -8.17 11.76 21.06
C LEU A 94 -8.37 13.01 21.92
N GLY A 95 -9.52 13.69 21.82
CA GLY A 95 -9.81 14.90 22.57
C GLY A 95 -8.89 16.08 22.20
N VAL A 96 -8.38 16.10 20.97
CA VAL A 96 -7.48 17.14 20.48
C VAL A 96 -8.32 18.34 20.06
N ALA A 97 -8.13 19.46 20.76
CA ALA A 97 -8.74 20.73 20.39
C ALA A 97 -8.23 21.17 19.02
N HIS A 98 -9.16 21.53 18.14
CA HIS A 98 -8.84 22.00 16.79
C HIS A 98 -9.82 23.10 16.39
N VAL A 99 -9.34 24.02 15.56
CA VAL A 99 -10.20 25.00 14.87
C VAL A 99 -10.63 24.35 13.56
N GLU A 100 -11.89 24.55 13.15
CA GLU A 100 -12.37 24.15 11.82
C GLU A 100 -11.67 25.00 10.75
N ASP A 101 -10.50 24.53 10.33
CA ASP A 101 -9.73 25.05 9.20
C ASP A 101 -9.65 23.97 8.12
N ASP A 102 -10.54 24.08 7.15
CA ASP A 102 -10.67 23.13 6.04
C ASP A 102 -9.55 23.25 4.99
N THR A 103 -8.62 24.20 5.16
CA THR A 103 -7.46 24.30 4.28
C THR A 103 -6.53 23.09 4.47
N PRO A 104 -5.70 22.74 3.47
CA PRO A 104 -4.74 21.65 3.62
C PRO A 104 -3.72 21.89 4.74
N ALA A 105 -3.33 23.15 4.96
CA ALA A 105 -2.45 23.52 6.06
C ALA A 105 -3.16 23.35 7.42
N GLY A 106 -4.43 23.76 7.52
CA GLY A 106 -5.27 23.55 8.71
C GLY A 106 -5.44 22.07 9.02
N ARG A 107 -5.81 21.27 8.03
CA ARG A 107 -5.96 19.82 8.20
C ARG A 107 -4.63 19.13 8.50
N ALA A 108 -3.50 19.59 7.93
CA ALA A 108 -2.18 19.12 8.32
C ALA A 108 -1.92 19.40 9.80
N ARG A 109 -2.19 20.61 10.30
CA ARG A 109 -2.08 20.92 11.75
C ARG A 109 -2.96 20.03 12.62
N VAL A 110 -4.15 19.61 12.14
CA VAL A 110 -4.98 18.63 12.85
C VAL A 110 -4.27 17.28 12.96
N VAL A 111 -3.69 16.79 11.86
CA VAL A 111 -2.88 15.55 11.87
C VAL A 111 -1.68 15.70 12.81
N GLU A 112 -1.08 16.89 12.89
CA GLU A 112 0.09 17.20 13.73
C GLU A 112 -0.28 17.06 15.20
N ALA A 113 -1.27 17.83 15.62
CA ALA A 113 -1.75 17.87 16.99
C ALA A 113 -2.25 16.50 17.42
N THR A 114 -2.89 15.77 16.50
CA THR A 114 -3.31 14.38 16.74
C THR A 114 -2.12 13.45 16.93
N TRP A 115 -1.09 13.56 16.10
CA TRP A 115 0.13 12.76 16.23
C TRP A 115 0.87 13.09 17.53
N LEU A 116 1.11 14.37 17.84
CA LEU A 116 1.81 14.79 19.06
C LEU A 116 1.07 14.38 20.34
N ARG A 117 -0.27 14.46 20.34
CA ARG A 117 -1.06 13.95 21.46
C ARG A 117 -0.89 12.43 21.61
N LEU A 118 -0.95 11.72 20.48
CA LEU A 118 -0.81 10.27 20.42
C LEU A 118 0.59 9.81 20.83
N THR A 119 1.66 10.52 20.45
CA THR A 119 3.01 10.16 20.86
C THR A 119 3.20 10.28 22.37
N GLY A 120 2.52 11.23 23.02
CA GLY A 120 2.42 11.27 24.48
C GLY A 120 1.80 10.00 25.06
N ASP A 121 0.65 9.56 24.54
CA ASP A 121 0.00 8.31 24.98
C ASP A 121 0.88 7.08 24.72
N LEU A 122 1.56 7.04 23.56
CA LEU A 122 2.46 5.95 23.18
C LEU A 122 3.68 5.90 24.10
N ALA A 123 4.23 7.06 24.48
CA ALA A 123 5.38 7.13 25.39
C ALA A 123 5.03 6.61 26.79
N ASP A 124 3.84 6.91 27.31
CA ASP A 124 3.33 6.37 28.58
C ASP A 124 3.21 4.83 28.56
N GLU A 125 2.92 4.27 27.39
CA GLU A 125 2.87 2.82 27.11
C GLU A 125 4.25 2.22 26.74
N GLY A 126 5.33 3.00 26.83
CA GLY A 126 6.70 2.56 26.56
C GLY A 126 7.06 2.46 25.07
N ILE A 127 6.28 3.07 24.18
CA ILE A 127 6.46 3.10 22.73
C ILE A 127 7.02 4.47 22.33
N ALA A 128 8.34 4.61 22.37
CA ALA A 128 9.02 5.89 22.15
C ALA A 128 9.58 6.10 20.72
N ASP A 129 9.77 5.03 19.97
CA ASP A 129 10.42 5.07 18.65
C ASP A 129 9.67 4.23 17.60
N LEU A 130 10.00 4.43 16.32
CA LEU A 130 9.38 3.65 15.23
C LEU A 130 9.59 2.15 15.38
N GLY A 131 10.73 1.71 15.91
CA GLY A 131 10.97 0.28 16.14
C GLY A 131 10.02 -0.29 17.20
N ALA A 132 9.73 0.47 18.26
CA ALA A 132 8.75 0.12 19.28
C ALA A 132 7.31 0.21 18.75
N LEU A 133 7.00 1.19 17.90
CA LEU A 133 5.69 1.35 17.28
C LEU A 133 5.42 0.25 16.25
N ASP A 134 6.42 -0.13 15.46
CA ASP A 134 6.33 -1.27 14.56
C ASP A 134 6.23 -2.56 15.37
N ALA A 135 6.99 -2.71 16.46
CA ALA A 135 6.85 -3.83 17.37
C ALA A 135 5.47 -3.93 18.04
N LEU A 136 4.83 -2.82 18.37
CA LEU A 136 3.45 -2.76 18.86
C LEU A 136 2.47 -3.12 17.75
N CYS A 137 2.71 -2.60 16.54
CA CYS A 137 2.00 -3.06 15.35
C CYS A 137 2.23 -4.54 15.07
N GLU A 138 3.28 -5.15 15.59
CA GLU A 138 3.60 -6.58 15.48
C GLU A 138 3.16 -7.41 16.72
N ALA A 139 2.75 -6.77 17.81
CA ALA A 139 2.39 -7.42 19.06
C ALA A 139 0.95 -7.97 19.06
N ARG A 140 0.63 -8.95 19.90
CA ARG A 140 0.78 -10.38 19.57
C ARG A 140 -0.62 -10.87 19.19
N VAL A 141 -0.69 -11.83 18.29
CA VAL A 141 -1.94 -12.48 17.94
C VAL A 141 -2.39 -13.39 19.08
N GLU A 142 -3.63 -13.27 19.56
CA GLU A 142 -4.12 -14.09 20.67
C GLU A 142 -4.28 -15.55 20.21
N PRO A 143 -3.58 -16.54 20.80
CA PRO A 143 -3.64 -17.93 20.35
C PRO A 143 -5.06 -18.52 20.38
N ALA A 144 -5.87 -18.12 21.37
CA ALA A 144 -7.28 -18.52 21.49
C ALA A 144 -8.13 -18.07 20.29
N ALA A 145 -7.70 -17.04 19.55
CA ALA A 145 -8.39 -16.62 18.33
C ALA A 145 -8.30 -17.69 17.22
N PHE A 146 -7.40 -18.67 17.30
CA PHE A 146 -7.18 -19.70 16.27
C PHE A 146 -7.73 -21.09 16.62
N GLU A 147 -8.34 -21.26 17.79
CA GLU A 147 -8.89 -22.54 18.17
C GLU A 147 -9.92 -23.02 17.13
N GLY A 148 -9.72 -24.23 16.61
CA GLY A 148 -10.59 -24.83 15.59
C GLY A 148 -10.38 -24.30 14.16
N ARG A 149 -9.33 -23.53 13.86
CA ARG A 149 -8.98 -23.09 12.50
C ARG A 149 -7.91 -23.98 11.85
N ALA A 150 -7.87 -23.96 10.52
CA ALA A 150 -6.84 -24.59 9.71
C ALA A 150 -5.57 -23.72 9.53
N PHE A 151 -5.50 -22.56 10.19
CA PHE A 151 -4.33 -21.68 10.22
C PHE A 151 -4.15 -21.10 11.61
N GLY A 152 -2.92 -20.76 11.96
CA GLY A 152 -2.53 -20.21 13.25
C GLY A 152 -1.50 -19.08 13.15
N PRO A 153 -0.96 -18.64 14.30
CA PRO A 153 0.04 -17.57 14.33
C PRO A 153 1.27 -17.83 13.44
N ALA A 154 1.74 -19.08 13.37
CA ALA A 154 2.88 -19.46 12.54
C ALA A 154 2.62 -19.24 11.04
N ASP A 155 1.40 -19.52 10.57
CA ASP A 155 1.02 -19.28 9.17
C ASP A 155 1.00 -17.78 8.85
N LEU A 156 0.60 -16.95 9.82
CA LEU A 156 0.61 -15.49 9.68
C LEU A 156 2.04 -14.95 9.64
N GLU A 157 2.92 -15.46 10.48
CA GLU A 157 4.35 -15.11 10.52
C GLU A 157 5.08 -15.52 9.23
N ALA A 158 4.67 -16.63 8.61
CA ALA A 158 5.22 -17.14 7.35
C ALA A 158 4.78 -16.34 6.11
N LEU A 159 3.81 -15.42 6.24
CA LEU A 159 3.40 -14.57 5.13
C LEU A 159 4.51 -13.61 4.72
N ASP A 160 4.63 -13.38 3.40
CA ASP A 160 5.57 -12.41 2.85
C ASP A 160 5.26 -10.97 3.31
N GLU A 161 6.31 -10.20 3.56
CA GLU A 161 6.25 -8.74 3.62
C GLU A 161 6.27 -8.13 2.22
N ALA A 162 5.26 -8.47 1.43
CA ALA A 162 5.16 -8.03 0.05
C ALA A 162 3.71 -7.82 -0.36
N PRO A 163 3.48 -7.15 -1.51
CA PRO A 163 2.15 -7.00 -2.05
C PRO A 163 1.51 -8.35 -2.34
N GLY A 164 0.20 -8.45 -2.16
CA GLY A 164 -0.49 -9.70 -2.40
C GLY A 164 -1.97 -9.64 -2.11
N THR A 165 -2.63 -10.76 -2.36
CA THR A 165 -4.04 -10.98 -2.06
C THR A 165 -4.20 -12.15 -1.11
N TYR A 166 -5.21 -12.09 -0.26
CA TYR A 166 -5.57 -13.16 0.67
C TYR A 166 -7.06 -13.46 0.61
N VAL A 167 -7.41 -14.70 0.95
CA VAL A 167 -8.78 -15.19 1.04
C VAL A 167 -8.95 -15.87 2.40
N PHE A 168 -9.95 -15.41 3.15
CA PHE A 168 -10.50 -16.16 4.28
C PHE A 168 -11.67 -16.99 3.77
N GLU A 169 -11.67 -18.28 4.09
CA GLU A 169 -12.75 -19.21 3.75
C GLU A 169 -13.37 -19.76 5.03
N ASP A 170 -14.65 -20.12 4.97
CA ASP A 170 -15.33 -20.80 6.07
C ASP A 170 -14.97 -22.29 6.12
N ARG A 171 -15.58 -23.02 7.06
CA ARG A 171 -15.35 -24.45 7.25
C ARG A 171 -15.81 -25.32 6.07
N HIS A 172 -16.63 -24.79 5.16
CA HIS A 172 -17.11 -25.48 3.97
C HIS A 172 -16.26 -25.16 2.73
N GLY A 173 -15.27 -24.26 2.87
CA GLY A 173 -14.41 -23.80 1.78
C GLY A 173 -15.00 -22.64 0.97
N ASP A 174 -16.12 -22.06 1.42
CA ASP A 174 -16.71 -20.89 0.78
C ASP A 174 -15.93 -19.63 1.15
N ALA A 175 -15.69 -18.76 0.16
CA ALA A 175 -14.94 -17.53 0.39
C ALA A 175 -15.77 -16.57 1.25
N LEU A 176 -15.32 -16.30 2.47
CA LEU A 176 -15.92 -15.32 3.36
C LEU A 176 -15.49 -13.91 2.98
N TYR A 177 -14.20 -13.73 2.74
CA TYR A 177 -13.62 -12.42 2.46
C TYR A 177 -12.37 -12.55 1.59
N VAL A 178 -12.24 -11.66 0.61
CA VAL A 178 -11.04 -11.47 -0.20
C VAL A 178 -10.50 -10.07 0.06
N GLY A 179 -9.21 -9.95 0.29
CA GLY A 179 -8.54 -8.66 0.42
C GLY A 179 -7.20 -8.59 -0.30
N GLN A 180 -6.69 -7.37 -0.43
CA GLN A 180 -5.32 -7.08 -0.88
C GLN A 180 -4.52 -6.29 0.16
N SER A 181 -3.20 -6.30 0.02
CA SER A 181 -2.29 -5.42 0.75
C SER A 181 -1.00 -5.17 -0.03
N CYS A 182 -0.28 -4.10 0.32
CA CYS A 182 1.14 -3.92 -0.02
C CYS A 182 2.09 -4.73 0.89
N CYS A 183 1.59 -5.21 2.04
CA CYS A 183 2.28 -6.11 2.96
C CYS A 183 1.26 -7.13 3.50
N LEU A 184 1.35 -8.38 3.04
CA LEU A 184 0.43 -9.46 3.42
C LEU A 184 0.51 -9.76 4.92
N ARG A 185 1.71 -9.98 5.45
CA ARG A 185 1.95 -10.30 6.87
C ARG A 185 1.25 -9.33 7.81
N ARG A 186 1.58 -8.04 7.70
CA ARG A 186 0.99 -6.97 8.53
C ARG A 186 -0.53 -6.89 8.37
N ARG A 187 -1.05 -7.05 7.16
CA ARG A 187 -2.48 -6.89 6.90
C ARG A 187 -3.31 -8.04 7.46
N VAL A 188 -2.89 -9.28 7.22
CA VAL A 188 -3.65 -10.45 7.66
C VAL A 188 -3.60 -10.57 9.18
N ALA A 189 -2.43 -10.35 9.79
CA ALA A 189 -2.28 -10.34 11.24
C ALA A 189 -3.18 -9.29 11.93
N SER A 190 -3.44 -8.14 11.27
CA SER A 190 -4.35 -7.11 11.80
C SER A 190 -5.81 -7.54 12.02
N TYR A 191 -6.24 -8.67 11.44
CA TYR A 191 -7.56 -9.25 11.71
C TYR A 191 -7.62 -10.02 13.03
N PHE A 192 -6.49 -10.31 13.67
CA PHE A 192 -6.44 -11.16 14.86
C PHE A 192 -5.72 -10.48 16.03
N TRP A 193 -5.41 -9.18 15.90
CA TRP A 193 -4.88 -8.34 16.98
C TRP A 193 -6.01 -7.65 17.74
N GLY A 194 -5.99 -7.69 19.07
CA GLY A 194 -6.93 -6.94 19.91
C GLY A 194 -8.41 -7.26 19.62
N PRO A 195 -9.35 -6.38 20.01
CA PRO A 195 -10.78 -6.57 19.76
C PRO A 195 -11.16 -6.36 18.27
N PRO A 196 -12.30 -6.91 17.80
CA PRO A 196 -12.81 -6.66 16.45
C PRO A 196 -13.11 -5.18 16.24
N ARG A 197 -12.68 -4.65 15.09
CA ARG A 197 -12.76 -3.22 14.74
C ARG A 197 -14.13 -2.78 14.22
N ASP A 198 -14.81 -3.68 13.51
CA ASP A 198 -16.14 -3.46 12.95
C ASP A 198 -16.88 -4.81 12.82
N GLU A 199 -18.14 -4.78 12.39
CA GLU A 199 -18.96 -6.00 12.24
C GLU A 199 -18.35 -6.99 11.23
N LYS A 200 -17.69 -6.48 10.19
CA LYS A 200 -17.04 -7.33 9.18
C LYS A 200 -15.80 -8.01 9.76
N ASP A 201 -15.00 -7.28 10.52
CA ASP A 201 -13.83 -7.81 11.23
C ASP A 201 -14.26 -8.87 12.25
N ARG A 202 -15.36 -8.61 12.97
CA ARG A 202 -15.98 -9.59 13.88
C ARG A 202 -16.43 -10.84 13.14
N ALA A 203 -17.13 -10.72 12.02
CA ALA A 203 -17.57 -11.86 11.22
C ALA A 203 -16.37 -12.68 10.68
N ILE A 204 -15.33 -12.02 10.15
CA ILE A 204 -14.11 -12.72 9.72
C ILE A 204 -13.46 -13.45 10.90
N ARG A 205 -13.30 -12.77 12.04
CA ARG A 205 -12.75 -13.40 13.24
C ARG A 205 -13.61 -14.54 13.72
N ASN A 206 -14.93 -14.53 13.59
CA ASN A 206 -15.73 -15.65 14.09
C ASN A 206 -15.72 -16.83 13.11
N ASP A 207 -15.81 -16.55 11.81
CA ASP A 207 -16.18 -17.58 10.84
C ASP A 207 -15.01 -18.08 9.97
N ALA A 208 -13.89 -17.34 9.91
CA ALA A 208 -12.75 -17.74 9.07
C ALA A 208 -12.10 -19.05 9.55
N PHE A 209 -12.25 -20.11 8.79
CA PHE A 209 -11.67 -21.40 9.11
C PHE A 209 -10.30 -21.59 8.44
N SER A 210 -10.15 -21.18 7.18
CA SER A 210 -8.89 -21.28 6.44
C SER A 210 -8.41 -19.92 5.93
N LEU A 211 -7.10 -19.83 5.66
CA LEU A 211 -6.46 -18.68 5.05
C LEU A 211 -5.63 -19.16 3.86
N SER A 212 -5.82 -18.52 2.71
CA SER A 212 -4.87 -18.63 1.59
C SER A 212 -4.36 -17.24 1.21
N ALA A 213 -3.07 -17.13 0.89
CA ALA A 213 -2.45 -15.89 0.47
C ALA A 213 -1.59 -16.10 -0.77
N ARG A 214 -1.52 -15.07 -1.61
CA ARG A 214 -0.73 -15.05 -2.84
C ARG A 214 0.04 -13.75 -2.95
N THR A 215 1.36 -13.84 -2.82
CA THR A 215 2.28 -12.75 -3.11
C THR A 215 2.26 -12.42 -4.60
N VAL A 216 2.33 -11.13 -4.92
CA VAL A 216 2.35 -10.61 -6.29
C VAL A 216 3.42 -9.52 -6.39
N ASP A 217 3.78 -9.17 -7.63
CA ASP A 217 4.97 -8.34 -7.86
C ASP A 217 4.77 -6.86 -7.47
N THR A 218 3.55 -6.33 -7.64
CA THR A 218 3.24 -4.91 -7.40
C THR A 218 1.90 -4.72 -6.67
N ALA A 219 1.70 -3.55 -6.06
CA ALA A 219 0.40 -3.20 -5.45
C ALA A 219 -0.75 -3.16 -6.49
N LEU A 220 -0.45 -2.79 -7.74
CA LEU A 220 -1.44 -2.84 -8.83
C LEU A 220 -1.83 -4.28 -9.17
N ASP A 221 -0.88 -5.22 -9.21
CA ASP A 221 -1.19 -6.65 -9.40
C ASP A 221 -2.10 -7.18 -8.29
N ALA A 222 -1.88 -6.75 -7.04
CA ALA A 222 -2.72 -7.13 -5.90
C ALA A 222 -4.15 -6.61 -6.08
N ARG A 223 -4.31 -5.36 -6.49
CA ARG A 223 -5.62 -4.74 -6.74
C ARG A 223 -6.38 -5.40 -7.91
N ILE A 224 -5.70 -5.72 -8.99
CA ILE A 224 -6.30 -6.43 -10.14
C ILE A 224 -6.69 -7.86 -9.74
N THR A 225 -5.81 -8.56 -9.03
CA THR A 225 -6.07 -9.91 -8.54
C THR A 225 -7.27 -9.95 -7.59
N GLU A 226 -7.34 -9.03 -6.64
CA GLU A 226 -8.44 -8.93 -5.68
C GLU A 226 -9.77 -8.75 -6.42
N ALA A 227 -9.83 -7.80 -7.36
CA ALA A 227 -11.03 -7.54 -8.13
C ALA A 227 -11.48 -8.77 -8.95
N ALA A 228 -10.53 -9.55 -9.49
CA ALA A 228 -10.83 -10.79 -10.20
C ALA A 228 -11.33 -11.89 -9.26
N LEU A 229 -10.71 -12.05 -8.09
CA LEU A 229 -11.12 -13.02 -7.07
C LEU A 229 -12.51 -12.71 -6.51
N ILE A 230 -12.80 -11.44 -6.20
CA ILE A 230 -14.13 -11.01 -5.75
C ILE A 230 -15.19 -11.29 -6.83
N ALA A 231 -14.89 -10.98 -8.10
CA ALA A 231 -15.82 -11.23 -9.21
C ALA A 231 -16.13 -12.72 -9.38
N ARG A 232 -15.11 -13.58 -9.22
CA ARG A 232 -15.22 -15.04 -9.38
C ARG A 232 -15.88 -15.71 -8.18
N ARG A 233 -15.44 -15.39 -6.96
CA ARG A 233 -15.83 -16.10 -5.73
C ARG A 233 -17.02 -15.48 -5.01
N ARG A 234 -17.37 -14.21 -5.32
CA ARG A 234 -18.48 -13.47 -4.71
C ARG A 234 -18.57 -13.61 -3.18
N PRO A 235 -17.47 -13.35 -2.45
CA PRO A 235 -17.40 -13.56 -1.01
C PRO A 235 -18.44 -12.74 -0.25
N ALA A 236 -19.06 -13.35 0.75
CA ALA A 236 -20.22 -12.80 1.47
C ALA A 236 -19.93 -11.45 2.16
N LEU A 237 -18.72 -11.27 2.70
CA LEU A 237 -18.34 -10.09 3.48
C LEU A 237 -17.73 -8.96 2.63
N ASN A 238 -17.45 -9.20 1.34
CA ASN A 238 -17.06 -8.12 0.45
C ASN A 238 -18.30 -7.40 -0.07
N ARG A 239 -18.34 -6.08 0.15
CA ARG A 239 -19.25 -5.24 -0.63
C ARG A 239 -18.88 -5.39 -2.11
N GLN A 240 -19.86 -5.72 -2.95
CA GLN A 240 -19.64 -5.79 -4.39
C GLN A 240 -19.37 -4.39 -4.94
N ARG A 241 -18.09 -4.02 -4.96
CA ARG A 241 -17.64 -2.76 -5.56
C ARG A 241 -17.65 -2.91 -7.06
N ARG A 242 -18.48 -2.11 -7.71
CA ARG A 242 -18.39 -1.92 -9.16
C ARG A 242 -17.12 -1.12 -9.44
N VAL A 243 -16.23 -1.66 -10.27
CA VAL A 243 -15.14 -0.86 -10.84
C VAL A 243 -15.81 0.08 -11.83
N LEU A 244 -15.82 1.36 -11.50
CA LEU A 244 -16.37 2.43 -12.33
C LEU A 244 -15.23 3.03 -13.16
N GLY A 245 -15.53 3.36 -14.42
CA GLY A 245 -14.58 3.93 -15.36
C GLY A 245 -14.15 2.96 -16.47
N GLU A 246 -13.60 3.54 -17.52
CA GLU A 246 -13.11 2.83 -18.70
C GLU A 246 -11.57 2.73 -18.65
N GLY A 247 -11.02 1.82 -19.45
CA GLY A 247 -9.57 1.82 -19.71
C GLY A 247 -9.13 3.09 -20.44
N PRO A 248 -7.82 3.31 -20.63
CA PRO A 248 -7.36 4.45 -21.40
C PRO A 248 -7.89 4.36 -22.84
N ALA A 249 -8.24 5.53 -23.40
CA ALA A 249 -8.67 5.64 -24.80
C ALA A 249 -7.51 5.37 -25.77
N GLU A 250 -6.29 5.70 -25.36
CA GLU A 250 -5.07 5.46 -26.11
C GLU A 250 -4.40 4.15 -25.69
N ASP A 251 -3.80 3.46 -26.66
CA ASP A 251 -2.99 2.28 -26.42
C ASP A 251 -1.63 2.67 -25.83
N GLY A 252 -1.17 1.90 -24.84
CA GLY A 252 0.13 2.17 -24.24
C GLY A 252 0.53 1.17 -23.18
N ILE A 253 1.69 1.43 -22.59
CA ILE A 253 2.31 0.57 -21.58
C ILE A 253 2.48 1.38 -20.30
N LEU A 254 1.81 0.94 -19.23
CA LEU A 254 1.99 1.47 -17.89
C LEU A 254 3.11 0.69 -17.19
N LEU A 255 4.15 1.40 -16.76
CA LEU A 255 5.24 0.83 -15.98
C LEU A 255 5.00 1.04 -14.50
N VAL A 256 5.14 -0.03 -13.72
CA VAL A 256 4.87 -0.03 -12.27
C VAL A 256 6.04 -0.68 -11.55
N PRO A 257 6.80 0.08 -10.74
CA PRO A 257 7.80 -0.49 -9.86
C PRO A 257 7.13 -1.23 -8.70
N GLY A 258 7.73 -2.34 -8.28
CA GLY A 258 7.38 -3.07 -7.07
C GLY A 258 8.59 -3.21 -6.15
N PRO A 259 8.43 -3.77 -4.95
CA PRO A 259 9.53 -3.95 -4.01
C PRO A 259 10.52 -5.04 -4.45
N ARG A 260 10.06 -6.03 -5.23
CA ARG A 260 10.89 -7.15 -5.71
C ARG A 260 11.04 -7.20 -7.23
N ARG A 261 10.07 -6.65 -7.96
CA ARG A 261 9.98 -6.75 -9.42
C ARG A 261 9.41 -5.48 -10.02
N PHE A 262 9.81 -5.21 -11.26
CA PHE A 262 9.26 -4.15 -12.08
C PHE A 262 8.28 -4.75 -13.09
N ALA A 263 7.10 -4.16 -13.24
CA ALA A 263 6.03 -4.68 -14.10
C ALA A 263 5.64 -3.70 -15.20
N ALA A 264 5.24 -4.24 -16.36
CA ALA A 264 4.69 -3.54 -17.50
C ALA A 264 3.29 -4.08 -17.81
N PHE A 265 2.30 -3.18 -17.80
CA PHE A 265 0.91 -3.46 -18.14
C PHE A 265 0.59 -2.85 -19.50
N VAL A 266 0.33 -3.71 -20.48
CA VAL A 266 0.03 -3.29 -21.86
C VAL A 266 -1.48 -3.14 -21.98
N LEU A 267 -1.93 -1.92 -22.30
CA LEU A 267 -3.32 -1.57 -22.46
C LEU A 267 -3.57 -1.27 -23.93
N ARG A 268 -4.59 -1.93 -24.51
CA ARG A 268 -5.00 -1.73 -25.90
C ARG A 268 -6.51 -1.74 -26.01
N ALA A 269 -7.09 -0.76 -26.72
CA ALA A 269 -8.53 -0.61 -26.94
C ALA A 269 -9.32 -0.73 -25.61
N GLY A 270 -8.86 -0.03 -24.57
CA GLY A 270 -9.47 -0.05 -23.23
C GLY A 270 -9.41 -1.40 -22.50
N ARG A 271 -8.49 -2.31 -22.86
CA ARG A 271 -8.36 -3.67 -22.29
C ARG A 271 -6.92 -3.97 -21.91
N LEU A 272 -6.72 -4.80 -20.87
CA LEU A 272 -5.39 -5.35 -20.56
C LEU A 272 -5.01 -6.42 -21.59
N ALA A 273 -4.06 -6.08 -22.46
CA ALA A 273 -3.55 -6.94 -23.53
C ALA A 273 -2.39 -7.84 -23.08
N GLY A 274 -1.62 -7.40 -22.09
CA GLY A 274 -0.46 -8.13 -21.61
C GLY A 274 0.05 -7.62 -20.27
N ARG A 275 0.68 -8.53 -19.52
CA ARG A 275 1.35 -8.24 -18.26
C ARG A 275 2.70 -8.94 -18.26
N PHE A 276 3.77 -8.17 -18.15
CA PHE A 276 5.14 -8.68 -18.06
C PHE A 276 5.84 -8.12 -16.82
N ALA A 277 6.76 -8.90 -16.23
CA ALA A 277 7.55 -8.42 -15.10
C ALA A 277 8.98 -8.97 -15.17
N THR A 278 9.88 -8.26 -14.49
CA THR A 278 11.29 -8.63 -14.35
C THR A 278 11.76 -8.37 -12.93
N ALA A 279 12.67 -9.21 -12.42
CA ALA A 279 13.44 -8.90 -11.21
C ALA A 279 14.58 -7.89 -11.50
N GLY A 280 14.68 -7.45 -12.75
CA GLY A 280 15.70 -6.54 -13.25
C GLY A 280 16.84 -7.27 -13.97
N GLY A 281 17.92 -6.53 -14.25
CA GLY A 281 19.06 -6.95 -15.05
C GLY A 281 18.83 -6.62 -16.52
N THR A 282 19.86 -6.11 -17.18
CA THR A 282 19.77 -5.52 -18.53
C THR A 282 19.15 -6.48 -19.55
N GLY A 283 19.54 -7.76 -19.53
CA GLY A 283 19.01 -8.77 -20.44
C GLY A 283 17.52 -9.08 -20.20
N HIS A 284 17.10 -9.24 -18.94
CA HIS A 284 15.69 -9.49 -18.62
C HIS A 284 14.81 -8.27 -18.85
N ALA A 285 15.32 -7.06 -18.57
CA ALA A 285 14.64 -5.80 -18.86
C ALA A 285 14.35 -5.66 -20.35
N ARG A 286 15.36 -5.87 -21.22
CA ARG A 286 15.19 -5.86 -22.68
C ARG A 286 14.21 -6.93 -23.16
N ARG A 287 14.25 -8.13 -22.58
CA ARG A 287 13.31 -9.20 -22.93
C ARG A 287 11.87 -8.86 -22.55
N MET A 288 11.66 -8.29 -21.36
CA MET A 288 10.35 -7.80 -20.92
C MET A 288 9.85 -6.70 -21.85
N ALA A 289 10.71 -5.73 -22.18
CA ALA A 289 10.42 -4.63 -23.08
C ALA A 289 9.95 -5.10 -24.46
N ARG A 290 10.71 -5.99 -25.10
CA ARG A 290 10.35 -6.62 -26.40
C ARG A 290 8.98 -7.28 -26.37
N ARG A 291 8.69 -8.05 -25.32
CA ARG A 291 7.38 -8.72 -25.17
C ARG A 291 6.24 -7.73 -24.97
N ALA A 292 6.48 -6.67 -24.20
CA ALA A 292 5.49 -5.62 -23.98
C ALA A 292 5.20 -4.83 -25.26
N CYS A 293 6.24 -4.44 -26.01
CA CYS A 293 6.10 -3.79 -27.30
C CYS A 293 5.41 -4.69 -28.34
N ALA A 294 5.79 -5.96 -28.42
CA ALA A 294 5.11 -6.92 -29.30
C ALA A 294 3.63 -7.07 -28.94
N ALA A 295 3.28 -7.12 -27.65
CA ALA A 295 1.89 -7.17 -27.22
C ALA A 295 1.11 -5.90 -27.57
N LEU A 296 1.77 -4.73 -27.54
CA LEU A 296 1.18 -3.45 -27.93
C LEU A 296 0.89 -3.40 -29.44
N THR A 297 1.85 -3.81 -30.28
CA THR A 297 1.77 -3.74 -31.74
C THR A 297 1.11 -4.96 -32.41
N SER A 298 0.81 -6.01 -31.64
CA SER A 298 0.22 -7.23 -32.19
C SER A 298 -1.10 -6.96 -32.93
N PRO A 299 -1.32 -7.54 -34.13
CA PRO A 299 -2.56 -7.37 -34.88
C PRO A 299 -3.77 -8.06 -34.24
N GLY A 300 -3.56 -9.02 -33.33
CA GLY A 300 -4.64 -9.68 -32.59
C GLY A 300 -5.27 -8.76 -31.56
N THR A 301 -6.58 -8.87 -31.31
CA THR A 301 -7.28 -8.03 -30.33
C THR A 301 -6.94 -8.42 -28.90
N ALA A 302 -6.84 -7.44 -28.00
CA ALA A 302 -6.70 -7.72 -26.57
C ALA A 302 -7.93 -8.52 -26.11
N PRO A 303 -7.80 -9.47 -25.14
CA PRO A 303 -8.89 -10.36 -24.75
C PRO A 303 -10.18 -9.59 -24.49
N ASP A 304 -11.25 -9.92 -25.23
CA ASP A 304 -12.53 -9.24 -25.10
C ASP A 304 -13.35 -9.79 -23.92
N THR A 305 -12.80 -9.64 -22.70
CA THR A 305 -13.43 -10.16 -21.49
C THR A 305 -13.76 -9.03 -20.52
N PRO A 306 -14.84 -9.18 -19.70
CA PRO A 306 -15.11 -8.25 -18.61
C PRO A 306 -13.93 -8.08 -17.65
N GLY A 307 -13.13 -9.14 -17.44
CA GLY A 307 -11.92 -9.11 -16.62
C GLY A 307 -10.84 -8.21 -17.22
N ALA A 308 -10.58 -8.32 -18.52
CA ALA A 308 -9.58 -7.50 -19.21
C ALA A 308 -9.97 -6.00 -19.23
N ARG A 309 -11.25 -5.68 -19.45
CA ARG A 309 -11.77 -4.31 -19.33
C ARG A 309 -11.62 -3.76 -17.92
N ARG A 310 -12.00 -4.57 -16.91
CA ARG A 310 -11.89 -4.18 -15.50
C ARG A 310 -10.44 -3.94 -15.09
N ALA A 311 -9.52 -4.80 -15.52
CA ALA A 311 -8.10 -4.60 -15.26
C ALA A 311 -7.58 -3.31 -15.90
N ALA A 312 -7.98 -3.00 -17.13
CA ALA A 312 -7.61 -1.75 -17.79
C ALA A 312 -8.16 -0.51 -17.06
N ALA A 313 -9.42 -0.54 -16.63
CA ALA A 313 -10.00 0.54 -15.83
C ALA A 313 -9.26 0.72 -14.48
N LEU A 314 -8.81 -0.37 -13.85
CA LEU A 314 -7.99 -0.31 -12.65
C LEU A 314 -6.59 0.26 -12.92
N CYS A 315 -5.94 -0.13 -14.02
CA CYS A 315 -4.68 0.46 -14.44
C CYS A 315 -4.82 1.97 -14.71
N GLU A 316 -5.90 2.38 -15.37
CA GLU A 316 -6.17 3.79 -15.66
C GLU A 316 -6.44 4.60 -14.38
N GLY A 317 -7.26 4.06 -13.47
CA GLY A 317 -7.46 4.66 -12.15
C GLY A 317 -6.15 4.73 -11.34
N TRP A 318 -5.29 3.72 -11.45
CA TRP A 318 -3.99 3.69 -10.81
C TRP A 318 -3.06 4.76 -11.40
N ARG A 319 -2.94 4.83 -12.72
CA ARG A 319 -2.16 5.84 -13.45
C ARG A 319 -2.58 7.25 -13.06
N ARG A 320 -3.89 7.54 -13.02
CA ARG A 320 -4.42 8.85 -12.59
C ARG A 320 -4.10 9.21 -11.15
N THR A 321 -3.97 8.21 -10.27
CA THR A 321 -3.63 8.43 -8.86
C THR A 321 -2.13 8.40 -8.58
N HIS A 322 -1.31 8.01 -9.58
CA HIS A 322 0.15 7.92 -9.51
C HIS A 322 0.80 8.48 -10.81
N PRO A 323 0.64 9.78 -11.13
CA PRO A 323 1.18 10.42 -12.35
C PRO A 323 2.71 10.36 -12.50
N GLY A 324 3.47 10.02 -11.45
CA GLY A 324 4.90 9.75 -11.56
C GLY A 324 5.24 8.42 -12.25
N LEU A 325 4.25 7.58 -12.53
CA LEU A 325 4.45 6.32 -13.27
C LEU A 325 4.58 6.59 -14.77
N ALA A 326 5.55 5.93 -15.40
CA ALA A 326 5.74 6.05 -16.84
C ALA A 326 4.57 5.41 -17.60
N TRP A 327 3.95 6.21 -18.46
CA TRP A 327 2.98 5.81 -19.48
C TRP A 327 3.65 5.99 -20.84
N LEU A 328 3.80 4.89 -21.59
CA LEU A 328 4.52 4.89 -22.86
C LEU A 328 3.58 4.54 -24.01
N THR A 329 3.44 5.44 -24.98
CA THR A 329 2.60 5.25 -26.15
C THR A 329 3.43 5.30 -27.42
N LEU A 330 2.89 4.74 -28.52
CA LEU A 330 3.52 4.85 -29.83
C LEU A 330 3.48 6.28 -30.36
N ALA A 331 2.44 7.06 -30.03
CA ALA A 331 2.33 8.46 -30.43
C ALA A 331 3.45 9.30 -29.82
N ASP A 332 3.74 9.12 -28.53
CA ASP A 332 4.75 9.91 -27.82
C ASP A 332 6.18 9.47 -28.14
N ARG A 333 6.40 8.18 -28.41
CA ARG A 333 7.75 7.61 -28.58
C ARG A 333 8.15 7.40 -30.04
N GLY A 334 7.21 7.50 -30.98
CA GLY A 334 7.43 7.38 -32.42
C GLY A 334 7.73 5.97 -32.94
N SER A 335 8.27 5.06 -32.11
CA SER A 335 8.52 3.66 -32.52
C SER A 335 8.49 2.69 -31.35
N ALA A 336 8.28 1.40 -31.66
CA ALA A 336 8.39 0.32 -30.68
C ALA A 336 9.81 0.20 -30.09
N GLY A 337 10.85 0.47 -30.90
CA GLY A 337 12.25 0.46 -30.43
C GLY A 337 12.52 1.53 -29.36
N ALA A 338 11.98 2.74 -29.55
CA ALA A 338 12.10 3.81 -28.56
C ALA A 338 11.35 3.48 -27.25
N ILE A 339 10.19 2.81 -27.34
CA ILE A 339 9.50 2.28 -26.15
C ILE A 339 10.36 1.22 -25.47
N GLU A 340 11.00 0.31 -26.22
CA GLU A 340 11.84 -0.73 -25.63
C GLU A 340 13.01 -0.16 -24.83
N GLU A 341 13.69 0.84 -25.38
CA GLU A 341 14.78 1.55 -24.72
C GLU A 341 14.30 2.28 -23.46
N ALA A 342 13.16 2.96 -23.52
CA ALA A 342 12.56 3.63 -22.36
C ALA A 342 12.24 2.66 -21.23
N ILE A 343 11.67 1.49 -21.54
CA ILE A 343 11.39 0.44 -20.53
C ILE A 343 12.70 -0.06 -19.91
N ALA A 344 13.71 -0.35 -20.73
CA ALA A 344 15.00 -0.86 -20.24
C ALA A 344 15.71 0.16 -19.34
N GLY A 345 15.67 1.45 -19.70
CA GLY A 345 16.20 2.54 -18.89
C GLY A 345 15.49 2.67 -17.54
N ALA A 346 14.15 2.71 -17.54
CA ALA A 346 13.35 2.81 -16.32
C ALA A 346 13.60 1.64 -15.34
N VAL A 347 13.78 0.41 -15.86
CA VAL A 347 14.15 -0.74 -15.02
C VAL A 347 15.54 -0.55 -14.42
N ALA A 348 16.53 -0.07 -15.20
CA ALA A 348 17.88 0.15 -14.70
C ALA A 348 17.91 1.20 -13.58
N GLU A 349 17.19 2.30 -13.75
CA GLU A 349 17.03 3.35 -12.74
C GLU A 349 16.40 2.81 -11.46
N TRP A 350 15.29 2.08 -11.58
CA TRP A 350 14.64 1.43 -10.44
C TRP A 350 15.57 0.47 -9.68
N GLN A 351 16.40 -0.31 -10.39
CA GLN A 351 17.37 -1.21 -9.75
C GLN A 351 18.48 -0.47 -9.00
N VAL A 352 18.89 0.70 -9.49
CA VAL A 352 19.84 1.55 -8.77
C VAL A 352 19.18 2.10 -7.50
N ALA A 353 17.93 2.56 -7.58
CA ALA A 353 17.18 3.04 -6.42
C ALA A 353 17.02 1.96 -5.33
N ILE A 354 16.63 0.74 -5.68
CA ILE A 354 16.50 -0.37 -4.72
C ILE A 354 17.84 -0.69 -4.02
N ARG A 355 18.94 -0.74 -4.78
CA ARG A 355 20.25 -1.05 -4.19
C ARG A 355 20.71 0.02 -3.21
N ARG A 356 20.45 1.30 -3.53
CA ARG A 356 20.73 2.42 -2.61
C ARG A 356 19.91 2.32 -1.33
N ALA A 357 18.61 2.04 -1.45
CA ALA A 357 17.73 1.85 -0.29
C ALA A 357 18.20 0.68 0.59
N GLY A 358 18.54 -0.47 -0.02
CA GLY A 358 19.04 -1.64 0.72
C GLY A 358 20.38 -1.40 1.42
N GLN A 359 21.29 -0.62 0.82
CA GLN A 359 22.57 -0.25 1.43
C GLN A 359 22.40 0.68 2.64
N ALA A 360 21.49 1.65 2.54
CA ALA A 360 21.15 2.54 3.66
C ALA A 360 20.60 1.78 4.87
N SER A 361 19.76 0.77 4.64
CA SER A 361 19.22 -0.09 5.73
C SER A 361 20.26 -1.02 6.36
N SER A 362 21.37 -1.33 5.66
CA SER A 362 22.44 -2.21 6.15
C SER A 362 23.64 -1.47 6.78
N GLY A 363 23.76 -0.16 6.55
CA GLY A 363 24.81 0.68 7.14
C GLY A 363 24.57 1.03 8.62
N ASP A 364 23.35 0.84 9.11
CA ASP A 364 22.91 1.16 10.48
C ASP A 364 23.04 -0.05 11.45
N GLN A 365 23.75 -1.10 11.02
CA GLN A 365 24.01 -2.32 11.79
C GLN A 365 25.50 -2.58 12.09
N ARG A 366 26.38 -1.57 12.03
CA ARG A 366 27.80 -1.71 12.37
C ARG A 366 28.25 -0.85 13.53
#